data_AF-A0A0P4UKW3-F1
#
_entry.id   AF-A0A0P4UKW3-F1
#
_cell.length_a   1.000
_cell.length_b   1.000
_cell.length_c   1.000
_cell.angle_alpha   90.00
_cell.angle_beta   90.00
_cell.angle_gamma   90.00
#
_symmetry.space_group_name_H-M   'P 1'
#
loop_
_entity.id
_entity.type
_entity.pdbx_description
1 polymer ?
#
loop_
_entity_poly.entity_id
_entity_poly.type
_entity_poly.pdbx_seq_one_letter_code
_entity_poly.pdbx_strand_id
1 'polypeptide(L)'
;MTTKEQLIQAIEQAPDAVVEEVFHFLQVTQTQYAQQQDFETTLPRGNALITDEPTEASEDETLIELMERLTADMTEEEIAQLPKDGAEQHDHYIYGSPKRPK
;
A
#
# COMPACT_ATOMS: atom_id res chain seq x y z
N MET A 1 18.66 29.23 -15.77
CA MET A 1 18.80 27.89 -15.18
C MET A 1 17.56 27.60 -14.36
N THR A 2 16.64 26.82 -14.89
CA THR A 2 15.49 26.31 -14.14
C THR A 2 15.93 25.17 -13.22
N THR A 3 15.19 24.90 -12.15
CA THR A 3 15.49 23.80 -11.20
C THR A 3 15.57 22.44 -11.92
N LYS A 4 14.77 22.26 -12.97
CA LYS A 4 14.78 21.08 -13.84
C LYS A 4 16.10 20.91 -14.59
N GLU A 5 16.62 21.99 -15.17
CA GLU A 5 17.90 21.95 -15.92
C GLU A 5 19.08 21.65 -15.01
N GLN A 6 19.08 22.20 -13.78
CA GLN A 6 20.13 21.91 -12.79
C GLN A 6 20.09 20.45 -12.33
N LEU A 7 18.90 19.86 -12.18
CA LEU A 7 18.73 18.46 -11.82
C LEU A 7 19.23 17.52 -12.94
N ILE A 8 18.93 17.83 -14.19
CA ILE A 8 19.40 17.04 -15.35
C ILE A 8 20.93 17.03 -15.39
N GLN A 9 21.56 18.21 -15.25
CA GLN A 9 23.02 18.31 -15.24
C GLN A 9 23.68 17.58 -14.05
N ALA A 10 23.03 17.58 -12.88
CA ALA A 10 23.51 16.85 -11.71
C ALA A 10 23.42 15.33 -11.89
N ILE A 11 22.36 14.83 -12.54
CA ILE A 11 22.18 13.40 -12.83
C ILE A 11 23.21 12.92 -13.86
N GLU A 12 23.54 13.71 -14.87
CA GLU A 12 24.54 13.34 -15.90
C GLU A 12 25.96 13.14 -15.35
N GLN A 13 26.30 13.79 -14.23
CA GLN A 13 27.63 13.72 -13.60
C GLN A 13 27.66 12.82 -12.36
N ALA A 14 26.50 12.32 -11.93
CA ALA A 14 26.38 11.49 -10.74
C ALA A 14 26.71 10.01 -11.03
N PRO A 15 27.25 9.28 -10.04
CA PRO A 15 27.42 7.84 -10.14
C PRO A 15 26.07 7.12 -10.10
N ASP A 16 25.99 5.96 -10.77
CA ASP A 16 24.74 5.18 -10.93
C ASP A 16 23.99 4.93 -9.62
N ALA A 17 24.72 4.66 -8.52
CA ALA A 17 24.12 4.45 -7.20
C ALA A 17 23.30 5.66 -6.69
N VAL A 18 23.73 6.88 -6.99
CA VAL A 18 23.02 8.11 -6.60
C VAL A 18 21.84 8.37 -7.54
N VAL A 19 21.97 8.00 -8.82
CA VAL A 19 20.88 8.10 -9.80
C VAL A 19 19.72 7.18 -9.39
N GLU A 20 19.99 5.97 -8.93
CA GLU A 20 18.98 5.04 -8.42
C GLU A 20 18.24 5.61 -7.21
N GLU A 21 18.96 6.18 -6.23
CA GLU A 21 18.35 6.76 -5.04
C GLU A 21 17.44 7.95 -5.37
N VAL A 22 17.92 8.87 -6.23
CA VAL A 22 17.13 10.03 -6.69
C VAL A 22 15.93 9.57 -7.53
N PHE A 23 16.06 8.50 -8.32
CA PHE A 23 14.95 7.92 -9.08
C PHE A 23 13.87 7.34 -8.15
N HIS A 24 14.26 6.56 -7.13
CA HIS A 24 13.33 6.03 -6.14
C HIS A 24 12.62 7.15 -5.38
N PHE A 25 13.35 8.19 -4.99
CA PHE A 25 12.79 9.38 -4.36
C PHE A 25 11.80 10.10 -5.30
N LEU A 26 12.11 10.23 -6.59
CA LEU A 26 11.21 10.82 -7.58
C LEU A 26 9.96 9.98 -7.80
N GLN A 27 10.06 8.65 -7.80
CA GLN A 27 8.88 7.78 -7.89
C GLN A 27 7.96 7.98 -6.68
N VAL A 28 8.51 7.92 -5.47
CA VAL A 28 7.77 8.10 -4.22
C VAL A 28 7.13 9.49 -4.14
N THR A 29 7.84 10.53 -4.55
CA THR A 29 7.29 11.89 -4.57
C THR A 29 6.24 12.05 -5.67
N GLN A 30 6.42 11.50 -6.88
CA GLN A 30 5.40 11.55 -7.92
C GLN A 30 4.12 10.80 -7.51
N THR A 31 4.23 9.64 -6.87
CA THR A 31 3.08 8.93 -6.31
C THR A 31 2.37 9.81 -5.27
N GLN A 32 3.12 10.46 -4.37
CA GLN A 32 2.53 11.37 -3.39
C GLN A 32 1.92 12.63 -4.02
N TYR A 33 2.53 13.21 -5.04
CA TYR A 33 1.99 14.38 -5.76
C TYR A 33 0.73 14.04 -6.56
N ALA A 34 0.67 12.83 -7.15
CA ALA A 34 -0.53 12.33 -7.79
C ALA A 34 -1.67 12.20 -6.76
N GLN A 35 -1.37 11.64 -5.57
CA GLN A 35 -2.35 11.56 -4.49
C GLN A 35 -2.69 12.90 -3.83
N GLN A 36 -1.79 13.88 -3.87
CA GLN A 36 -2.07 15.25 -3.40
C GLN A 36 -2.96 16.02 -4.37
N GLN A 37 -2.96 15.70 -5.67
CA GLN A 37 -3.94 16.27 -6.62
C GLN A 37 -5.35 15.70 -6.41
N ASP A 38 -5.44 14.52 -5.77
CA ASP A 38 -6.69 13.91 -5.27
C ASP A 38 -6.97 14.27 -3.78
N PHE A 39 -6.21 15.19 -3.17
CA PHE A 39 -6.51 15.71 -1.82
C PHE A 39 -7.43 16.94 -1.83
N GLU A 40 -7.96 17.27 -3.00
CA GLU A 40 -9.24 17.99 -3.13
C GLU A 40 -10.34 17.12 -3.78
N THR A 41 -10.10 15.83 -4.04
CA THR A 41 -11.09 14.86 -4.55
C THR A 41 -10.53 13.43 -4.45
N THR A 42 -11.01 12.67 -3.46
CA THR A 42 -11.12 11.19 -3.49
C THR A 42 -9.84 10.36 -3.73
N LEU A 43 -9.16 10.03 -2.63
CA LEU A 43 -8.71 8.68 -2.20
C LEU A 43 -8.20 7.62 -3.21
N PRO A 44 -7.11 6.89 -2.90
CA PRO A 44 -6.64 5.77 -3.71
C PRO A 44 -6.75 4.42 -3.00
N ARG A 45 -7.63 3.59 -3.53
CA ARG A 45 -7.82 2.18 -3.20
C ARG A 45 -6.72 1.32 -3.84
N GLY A 46 -6.06 0.51 -3.01
CA GLY A 46 -5.27 -0.63 -3.44
C GLY A 46 -6.15 -1.77 -3.94
N ASN A 47 -5.71 -2.37 -5.04
CA ASN A 47 -6.04 -3.71 -5.57
C ASN A 47 -7.51 -4.15 -5.61
N ALA A 48 -8.06 -4.13 -6.82
CA ALA A 48 -9.25 -4.87 -7.22
C ALA A 48 -9.06 -6.38 -7.03
N LEU A 49 -9.69 -6.94 -6.01
CA LEU A 49 -10.30 -8.26 -6.04
C LEU A 49 -11.67 -8.15 -5.35
N ILE A 50 -12.63 -8.93 -5.88
CA ILE A 50 -13.95 -9.30 -5.31
C ILE A 50 -15.15 -8.57 -5.96
N THR A 51 -15.77 -9.34 -6.86
CA THR A 51 -17.20 -9.68 -7.00
C THR A 51 -18.28 -8.60 -6.86
N ASP A 52 -19.16 -8.58 -7.88
CA ASP A 52 -20.53 -8.07 -7.91
C ASP A 52 -21.23 -7.97 -6.53
N GLU A 53 -21.14 -6.80 -5.89
CA GLU A 53 -22.18 -6.19 -5.05
C GLU A 53 -21.84 -4.70 -4.83
N PRO A 54 -22.82 -3.78 -4.84
CA PRO A 54 -22.58 -2.35 -4.68
C PRO A 54 -22.39 -2.05 -3.20
N THR A 55 -21.14 -1.96 -2.74
CA THR A 55 -20.86 -1.47 -1.38
C THR A 55 -20.16 -0.13 -1.45
N GLU A 56 -20.85 0.88 -0.94
CA GLU A 56 -20.39 2.24 -0.60
C GLU A 56 -19.23 2.16 0.41
N ALA A 57 -18.08 1.67 -0.02
CA ALA A 57 -16.85 1.75 0.75
C ALA A 57 -16.29 3.16 0.53
N SER A 58 -16.45 4.04 1.51
CA SER A 58 -15.71 5.29 1.56
C SER A 58 -14.22 4.94 1.56
N GLU A 59 -13.50 5.45 0.58
CA GLU A 59 -12.12 5.05 0.29
C GLU A 59 -11.12 5.50 1.40
N ASP A 60 -11.62 6.10 2.49
CA ASP A 60 -10.94 6.55 3.72
C ASP A 60 -10.94 5.48 4.84
N GLU A 61 -11.71 4.40 4.70
CA GLU A 61 -11.79 3.37 5.75
C GLU A 61 -10.42 2.71 5.94
N THR A 62 -9.93 2.76 7.18
CA THR A 62 -8.73 2.02 7.57
C THR A 62 -8.99 0.53 7.45
N LEU A 63 -7.93 -0.26 7.24
CA LEU A 63 -8.03 -1.72 7.15
C LEU A 63 -8.72 -2.34 8.38
N ILE A 64 -8.64 -1.69 9.55
CA ILE A 64 -9.30 -2.12 10.77
C ILE A 64 -10.82 -1.89 10.69
N GLU A 65 -11.24 -0.68 10.29
CA GLU A 65 -12.67 -0.34 10.13
C GLU A 65 -13.34 -1.22 9.07
N LEU A 66 -12.63 -1.52 7.99
CA LEU A 66 -13.09 -2.46 6.96
C LEU A 66 -13.35 -3.87 7.53
N MET A 67 -12.44 -4.36 8.39
CA MET A 67 -12.59 -5.67 9.03
C MET A 67 -13.70 -5.69 10.09
N GLU A 68 -13.87 -4.61 10.84
CA GLU A 68 -14.97 -4.45 11.80
C GLU A 68 -16.32 -4.47 11.06
N ARG A 69 -16.44 -3.75 9.94
CA ARG A 69 -17.63 -3.78 9.10
C ARG A 69 -17.89 -5.18 8.54
N LEU A 70 -16.87 -5.87 8.05
CA LEU A 70 -16.99 -7.22 7.50
C LEU A 70 -17.47 -8.25 8.55
N THR A 71 -17.02 -8.10 9.80
CA THR A 71 -17.34 -9.01 10.89
C THR A 71 -18.59 -8.61 11.67
N ALA A 72 -19.12 -7.41 11.47
CA ALA A 72 -20.29 -6.89 12.17
C ALA A 72 -21.56 -7.74 11.98
N ASP A 73 -21.71 -8.35 10.80
CA ASP A 73 -22.87 -9.20 10.48
C ASP A 73 -22.65 -10.69 10.82
N MET A 74 -21.48 -11.06 11.34
CA MET A 74 -21.14 -12.45 11.65
C MET A 74 -21.52 -12.83 13.09
N THR A 75 -22.00 -14.06 13.28
CA THR A 75 -22.21 -14.64 14.61
C THR A 75 -20.91 -15.18 15.22
N GLU A 76 -20.84 -15.31 16.55
CA GLU A 76 -19.66 -15.87 17.24
C GLU A 76 -19.31 -17.29 16.75
N GLU A 77 -20.31 -18.07 16.33
CA GLU A 77 -20.12 -19.42 15.80
C GLU A 77 -19.49 -19.42 14.40
N GLU A 78 -19.80 -18.42 13.57
CA GLU A 78 -19.19 -18.22 12.25
C GLU A 78 -17.78 -17.66 12.36
N ILE A 79 -17.56 -16.74 13.30
CA ILE A 79 -16.22 -16.22 13.62
C ILE A 79 -15.32 -17.35 14.12
N ALA A 80 -15.85 -18.28 14.94
CA ALA A 80 -15.11 -19.44 15.41
C ALA A 80 -14.74 -20.44 14.31
N GLN A 81 -15.48 -20.43 13.19
CA GLN A 81 -15.20 -21.25 12.00
C GLN A 81 -14.19 -20.59 11.05
N LEU A 82 -13.82 -19.32 11.27
CA LEU A 82 -12.80 -18.67 10.48
C LEU A 82 -11.46 -19.41 10.63
N PRO A 83 -10.68 -19.52 9.54
CA PRO A 83 -9.37 -20.14 9.60
C PRO A 83 -8.49 -19.35 10.58
N LYS A 84 -8.08 -20.02 11.66
CA LYS A 84 -7.23 -19.41 12.70
C LYS A 84 -5.86 -19.00 12.18
N ASP A 85 -5.44 -19.58 11.05
CA ASP A 85 -4.13 -19.36 10.48
C ASP A 85 -4.15 -18.40 9.28
N GLY A 86 -4.46 -17.14 9.55
CA GLY A 86 -4.30 -16.05 8.58
C GLY A 86 -2.90 -15.43 8.59
N ALA A 87 -2.06 -15.78 9.58
CA ALA A 87 -0.84 -15.04 9.89
C ALA A 87 0.29 -15.88 10.49
N GLU A 88 0.34 -17.23 10.33
CA GLU A 88 1.40 -18.10 10.91
C GLU A 88 2.83 -17.60 10.69
N GLN A 89 3.04 -16.91 9.58
CA GLN A 89 4.36 -16.56 9.07
C GLN A 89 4.60 -15.05 9.04
N HIS A 90 3.89 -14.26 9.87
CA HIS A 90 4.16 -12.83 9.95
C HIS A 90 5.64 -12.54 10.25
N ASP A 91 6.32 -13.37 11.05
CA ASP A 91 7.76 -13.21 11.35
C ASP A 91 8.65 -13.33 10.10
N HIS A 92 8.22 -14.11 9.11
CA HIS A 92 8.92 -14.22 7.84
C HIS A 92 8.82 -12.92 7.05
N TYR A 93 7.64 -12.32 7.00
CA TYR A 93 7.38 -11.11 6.23
C TYR A 93 7.81 -9.82 6.96
N ILE A 94 7.83 -9.83 8.29
CA ILE A 94 8.23 -8.68 9.12
C ILE A 94 9.74 -8.69 9.40
N TYR A 95 10.32 -9.85 9.70
CA TYR A 95 11.72 -9.95 10.15
C TYR A 95 12.62 -10.78 9.22
N GLY A 96 12.11 -11.31 8.11
CA GLY A 96 12.90 -12.12 7.18
C GLY A 96 13.24 -13.52 7.71
N SER A 97 12.57 -13.98 8.76
CA SER A 97 12.80 -15.30 9.36
C SER A 97 12.49 -16.43 8.36
N PRO A 98 13.22 -17.55 8.33
CA PRO A 98 12.94 -18.63 7.38
C PRO A 98 11.53 -19.21 7.53
N LYS A 99 10.93 -19.55 6.39
CA LYS A 99 9.57 -20.11 6.30
C LYS A 99 9.50 -21.45 7.03
N ARG A 100 8.52 -21.65 7.92
CA ARG A 100 8.32 -22.95 8.58
C ARG A 100 7.87 -23.99 7.52
N PRO A 101 8.46 -25.20 7.50
CA PRO A 101 8.01 -26.27 6.62
C PRO A 101 6.60 -26.72 7.03
N LYS A 102 5.77 -27.04 6.02
CA LYS A 102 4.41 -27.57 6.22
C LYS A 102 4.42 -29.02 6.68
#